data_AF-A0A834YX26-F1
#
_entry.id   AF-A0A834YX26-F1
#
_cell.length_a   1.000
_cell.length_b   1.000
_cell.length_c   1.000
_cell.angle_alpha   90.00
_cell.angle_beta   90.00
_cell.angle_gamma   90.00
#
_symmetry.space_group_name_H-M   'P 1'
#
loop_
_entity.id
_entity.type
_entity.pdbx_description
1 polymer ?
#
loop_
_entity_poly.entity_id
_entity_poly.type
_entity_poly.pdbx_seq_one_letter_code
_entity_poly.pdbx_strand_id
1 'polypeptide(L)'
;MASACYMERIDLSAHGFYITPDIGFDWKIAKGTPFRYFTYGAAFAEVEIDTLTGDFHTRSANILLDLGYSLNPAIDVGQIEGAFIQGLGWVALEELKWGDANHKWIRPGHLYTCGPGSYKLPTVNDIPLKFNVSLLKVNTSSGVLVYYTL
;
A
#
# COMPACT_ATOMS: atom_id res chain seq x y z
N MET A 1 39.91 -12.40 5.85
CA MET A 1 39.22 -12.52 7.16
C MET A 1 38.43 -13.82 7.24
N ALA A 2 37.47 -14.09 6.35
CA ALA A 2 36.72 -15.37 6.34
C ALA A 2 37.61 -16.63 6.27
N SER A 3 38.67 -16.60 5.44
CA SER A 3 39.63 -17.72 5.36
C SER A 3 40.41 -17.97 6.66
N ALA A 4 40.70 -16.92 7.45
CA ALA A 4 41.38 -17.08 8.74
C ALA A 4 40.45 -17.72 9.79
N CYS A 5 39.20 -17.24 9.89
CA CYS A 5 38.18 -17.81 10.78
C CYS A 5 37.88 -19.28 10.47
N TYR A 6 37.86 -19.65 9.18
CA TYR A 6 37.69 -21.04 8.76
C TYR A 6 38.85 -21.94 9.22
N MET A 7 40.09 -21.49 9.05
CA MET A 7 41.29 -22.22 9.50
C MET A 7 41.34 -22.36 11.02
N GLU A 8 40.83 -21.37 11.75
CA GLU A 8 40.72 -21.37 13.21
C GLU A 8 39.44 -22.07 13.73
N ARG A 9 38.62 -22.64 12.84
CA ARG A 9 37.35 -23.33 13.15
C ARG A 9 36.38 -22.47 13.96
N ILE A 10 36.39 -21.16 13.70
CA ILE A 10 35.44 -20.22 14.25
C ILE A 10 34.17 -20.31 13.42
N ASP A 11 33.04 -20.57 14.07
CA ASP A 11 31.74 -20.59 13.40
C ASP A 11 31.41 -19.19 12.84
N LEU A 12 31.01 -19.17 11.57
CA LEU A 12 30.61 -17.96 10.84
C LEU A 12 29.10 -17.92 10.61
N SER A 13 28.36 -18.86 11.19
CA SER A 13 26.90 -18.83 11.26
C SER A 13 26.44 -18.04 12.49
N ALA A 14 25.34 -17.31 12.33
CA ALA A 14 24.65 -16.68 13.44
C ALA A 14 23.14 -16.76 13.19
N HIS A 15 22.38 -16.92 14.27
CA HIS A 15 20.92 -16.89 14.23
C HIS A 15 20.41 -15.54 14.74
N GLY A 16 19.58 -14.87 13.94
CA GLY A 16 18.85 -13.68 14.35
C GLY A 16 17.45 -14.04 14.85
N PHE A 17 17.01 -13.43 15.94
CA PHE A 17 15.64 -13.54 16.45
C PHE A 17 15.11 -12.15 16.80
N TYR A 18 13.85 -11.88 16.44
CA TYR A 18 13.17 -10.62 16.75
C TYR A 18 11.71 -10.90 17.09
N ILE A 19 11.24 -10.25 18.15
CA ILE A 19 9.82 -10.21 18.55
C ILE A 19 9.44 -8.75 18.72
N THR A 20 8.32 -8.34 18.12
CA THR A 20 7.83 -6.97 18.26
C THR A 20 7.45 -6.71 19.71
N PRO A 21 8.07 -5.72 20.39
CA PRO A 21 7.78 -5.44 21.78
C PRO A 21 6.47 -4.64 21.94
N ASP A 22 5.84 -4.77 23.09
CA ASP A 22 4.72 -3.94 23.58
C ASP A 22 3.48 -3.90 22.67
N ILE A 23 3.16 -5.03 22.02
CA ILE A 23 1.91 -5.23 21.29
C ILE A 23 0.96 -6.16 22.07
N GLY A 24 -0.29 -5.76 22.21
CA GLY A 24 -1.32 -6.54 22.91
C GLY A 24 -2.64 -5.80 23.01
N PHE A 25 -3.73 -6.45 22.61
CA PHE A 25 -5.07 -5.87 22.62
C PHE A 25 -6.09 -6.86 23.17
N ASP A 26 -6.82 -6.47 24.20
CA ASP A 26 -7.92 -7.26 24.78
C ASP A 26 -9.25 -6.84 24.14
N TRP A 27 -9.79 -7.72 23.31
CA TRP A 27 -11.06 -7.53 22.59
C TRP A 27 -12.29 -7.51 23.50
N LYS A 28 -12.23 -8.07 24.71
CA LYS A 28 -13.38 -8.09 25.64
C LYS A 28 -13.62 -6.73 26.27
N ILE A 29 -12.54 -6.01 26.56
CA ILE A 29 -12.59 -4.68 27.19
C ILE A 29 -12.23 -3.56 26.21
N ALA A 30 -11.93 -3.90 24.95
CA ALA A 30 -11.51 -2.99 23.87
C ALA A 30 -10.34 -2.07 24.28
N LYS A 31 -9.32 -2.62 24.95
CA LYS A 31 -8.16 -1.87 25.45
C LYS A 31 -6.85 -2.57 25.14
N GLY A 32 -5.82 -1.75 24.91
CA GLY A 32 -4.45 -2.18 24.67
C GLY A 32 -3.82 -1.45 23.49
N THR A 33 -2.62 -1.86 23.13
CA THR A 33 -1.83 -1.28 22.04
C THR A 33 -1.73 -2.31 20.91
N PRO A 34 -2.64 -2.26 19.90
CA PRO A 34 -2.64 -3.24 18.82
C PRO A 34 -1.53 -2.99 17.79
N PHE A 35 -1.05 -1.75 17.66
CA PHE A 35 -0.06 -1.34 16.65
C PHE A 35 1.13 -0.65 17.31
N ARG A 36 2.34 -0.91 16.82
CA ARG A 36 3.59 -0.35 17.37
C ARG A 36 3.83 1.10 16.94
N TYR A 37 3.45 1.45 15.72
CA TYR A 37 3.52 2.79 15.16
C TYR A 37 2.49 2.90 14.03
N PHE A 38 2.23 4.13 13.59
CA PHE A 38 1.33 4.43 12.49
C PHE A 38 2.07 5.18 11.40
N THR A 39 1.65 4.93 10.17
CA THR A 39 2.08 5.68 9.00
C THR A 39 0.99 6.69 8.66
N TYR A 40 1.37 7.93 8.42
CA TYR A 40 0.44 8.99 8.05
C TYR A 40 0.68 9.45 6.62
N GLY A 41 -0.35 9.96 5.98
CA GLY A 41 -0.22 10.52 4.65
C GLY A 41 -1.49 11.16 4.17
N ALA A 42 -1.37 11.91 3.08
CA ALA A 42 -2.47 12.51 2.37
C ALA A 42 -2.26 12.36 0.87
N ALA A 43 -3.37 12.21 0.14
CA ALA A 43 -3.38 12.17 -1.31
C ALA A 43 -4.43 13.14 -1.84
N PHE A 44 -4.09 13.83 -2.93
CA PHE A 44 -5.00 14.66 -3.70
C PHE A 44 -4.98 14.17 -5.15
N ALA A 45 -6.16 13.95 -5.73
CA ALA A 45 -6.31 13.55 -7.11
C ALA A 45 -7.32 14.46 -7.83
N GLU A 46 -6.98 14.88 -9.04
CA GLU A 46 -7.86 15.62 -9.96
C GLU A 46 -8.24 14.69 -11.11
N VAL A 47 -9.55 14.54 -11.35
CA VAL A 47 -10.12 13.71 -12.42
C VAL A 47 -10.99 14.55 -13.34
N GLU A 48 -10.94 14.24 -14.62
CA GLU A 48 -11.84 14.78 -15.64
C GLU A 48 -12.80 13.68 -16.06
N ILE A 49 -14.09 13.99 -16.12
CA ILE A 49 -15.15 13.02 -16.41
C ILE A 49 -15.91 13.50 -17.64
N ASP A 50 -16.05 12.62 -18.64
CA ASP A 50 -16.95 12.84 -19.75
C ASP A 50 -18.38 12.52 -19.32
N THR A 51 -19.22 13.55 -19.23
CA THR A 51 -20.61 13.42 -18.77
C THR A 51 -21.53 12.73 -19.78
N LEU A 52 -21.10 12.56 -21.03
CA LEU A 52 -21.88 11.86 -22.06
C LEU A 52 -21.63 10.35 -22.04
N THR A 53 -20.39 9.93 -21.81
CA THR A 53 -19.98 8.50 -21.85
C THR A 53 -19.83 7.88 -20.46
N GLY A 54 -19.58 8.70 -19.43
CA GLY A 54 -19.20 8.26 -18.10
C GLY A 54 -17.73 7.85 -17.98
N ASP A 55 -16.93 8.05 -19.03
CA ASP A 55 -15.49 7.80 -19.00
C ASP A 55 -14.77 8.86 -18.16
N PHE A 56 -13.59 8.50 -17.63
CA PHE A 56 -12.80 9.43 -16.83
C PHE A 56 -11.30 9.24 -17.04
N HIS A 57 -10.56 10.33 -16.87
CA HIS A 57 -9.11 10.30 -16.84
C HIS A 57 -8.56 11.05 -15.64
N THR A 58 -7.55 10.47 -14.99
CA THR A 58 -6.89 11.11 -13.85
C THR A 58 -5.85 12.10 -14.35
N ARG A 59 -6.10 13.40 -14.17
CA ARG A 59 -5.23 14.48 -14.65
C ARG A 59 -3.98 14.62 -13.78
N SER A 60 -4.14 14.55 -12.47
CA SER A 60 -3.01 14.65 -11.55
C SER A 60 -3.27 13.92 -10.25
N ALA A 61 -2.21 13.39 -9.65
CA ALA A 61 -2.20 12.86 -8.30
C ALA A 61 -0.95 13.36 -7.56
N ASN A 62 -1.14 13.88 -6.35
CA ASN A 62 -0.08 14.31 -5.46
C ASN A 62 -0.23 13.58 -4.14
N ILE A 63 0.82 12.87 -3.73
CA ILE A 63 0.82 12.04 -2.54
C ILE A 63 1.97 12.47 -1.63
N LEU A 64 1.67 12.62 -0.34
CA LEU A 64 2.64 12.87 0.71
C LEU A 64 2.48 11.81 1.80
N LEU A 65 3.53 11.04 2.09
CA LEU A 65 3.55 10.06 3.18
C LEU A 65 4.67 10.32 4.18
N ASP A 66 4.36 10.13 5.46
CA ASP A 66 5.33 10.03 6.56
C ASP A 66 5.67 8.57 6.83
N LEU A 67 6.85 8.16 6.36
CA LEU A 67 7.42 6.83 6.56
C LEU A 67 8.51 6.82 7.64
N GLY A 68 8.70 7.93 8.36
CA GLY A 68 9.90 8.13 9.18
C GLY A 68 11.17 8.12 8.32
N TYR A 69 12.20 7.38 8.77
CA TYR A 69 13.46 7.27 8.03
C TYR A 69 13.42 6.09 7.06
N SER A 70 13.20 6.40 5.78
CA SER A 70 13.21 5.42 4.70
C SER A 70 14.57 4.71 4.61
N LEU A 71 14.55 3.38 4.61
CA LEU A 71 15.75 2.55 4.37
C LEU A 71 16.16 2.58 2.90
N ASN A 72 15.19 2.58 1.99
CA ASN A 72 15.40 2.69 0.56
C ASN A 72 14.26 3.49 -0.08
N PRO A 73 14.48 4.80 -0.33
CA PRO A 73 13.43 5.68 -0.85
C PRO A 73 12.87 5.23 -2.21
N ALA A 74 13.67 4.56 -3.05
CA ALA A 74 13.21 4.10 -4.35
C ALA A 74 12.16 2.98 -4.25
N ILE A 75 12.36 2.04 -3.31
CA ILE A 75 11.39 0.97 -3.05
C ILE A 75 10.13 1.55 -2.44
N ASP A 76 10.27 2.44 -1.47
CA ASP A 76 9.15 3.05 -0.76
C ASP A 76 8.26 3.87 -1.69
N VAL A 77 8.86 4.65 -2.60
CA VAL A 77 8.11 5.37 -3.64
C VAL A 77 7.36 4.39 -4.54
N GLY A 78 8.01 3.31 -5.00
CA GLY A 78 7.34 2.29 -5.82
C GLY A 78 6.17 1.60 -5.11
N GLN A 79 6.27 1.38 -3.79
CA GLN A 79 5.15 0.86 -2.99
C GLN A 79 3.98 1.83 -2.93
N ILE A 80 4.26 3.14 -2.73
CA ILE A 80 3.22 4.17 -2.70
C ILE A 80 2.52 4.27 -4.05
N GLU A 81 3.27 4.30 -5.14
CA GLU A 81 2.71 4.37 -6.49
C GLU A 81 1.86 3.15 -6.81
N GLY A 82 2.38 1.95 -6.53
CA GLY A 82 1.66 0.69 -6.74
C GLY A 82 0.37 0.61 -5.91
N ALA A 83 0.44 0.96 -4.62
CA ALA A 83 -0.73 0.96 -3.74
C ALA A 83 -1.79 1.98 -4.18
N PHE A 84 -1.37 3.15 -4.64
CA PHE A 84 -2.30 4.16 -5.16
C PHE A 84 -3.03 3.67 -6.41
N ILE A 85 -2.32 3.08 -7.37
CA ILE A 85 -2.93 2.55 -8.61
C ILE A 85 -3.84 1.36 -8.30
N GLN A 86 -3.46 0.47 -7.38
CA GLN A 86 -4.35 -0.60 -6.91
C GLN A 86 -5.61 -0.04 -6.24
N GLY A 87 -5.47 0.99 -5.41
CA GLY A 87 -6.61 1.68 -4.79
C GLY A 87 -7.54 2.32 -5.83
N LEU A 88 -6.97 2.98 -6.85
CA LEU A 88 -7.72 3.53 -7.98
C LEU A 88 -8.50 2.45 -8.72
N GLY A 89 -7.86 1.32 -9.01
CA GLY A 89 -8.49 0.15 -9.61
C GLY A 89 -9.68 -0.31 -8.80
N TRP A 90 -9.47 -0.55 -7.51
CA TRP A 90 -10.50 -1.02 -6.58
C TRP A 90 -11.73 -0.11 -6.50
N VAL A 91 -11.55 1.21 -6.51
CA VAL A 91 -12.68 2.15 -6.34
C VAL A 91 -13.37 2.56 -7.63
N ALA A 92 -12.70 2.48 -8.78
CA ALA A 92 -13.20 3.09 -10.02
C ALA A 92 -13.22 2.16 -11.26
N LEU A 93 -12.44 1.09 -11.30
CA LEU A 93 -12.30 0.25 -12.51
C LEU A 93 -12.73 -1.20 -12.30
N GLU A 94 -12.36 -1.78 -11.16
CA GLU A 94 -12.46 -3.20 -10.89
C GLU A 94 -13.88 -3.59 -10.43
N GLU A 95 -14.56 -4.42 -11.22
CA GLU A 95 -15.93 -4.86 -10.92
C GLU A 95 -16.04 -6.40 -10.93
N LEU A 96 -16.63 -6.96 -9.86
CA LEU A 96 -16.96 -8.38 -9.77
C LEU A 96 -18.43 -8.63 -10.13
N LYS A 97 -18.67 -9.32 -11.24
CA LYS A 97 -20.04 -9.69 -11.68
C LYS A 97 -20.33 -11.14 -11.35
N TRP A 98 -21.29 -11.34 -10.46
CA TRP A 98 -21.77 -12.65 -10.03
C TRP A 98 -23.15 -12.92 -10.59
N GLY A 99 -23.47 -14.19 -10.84
CA GLY A 99 -24.85 -14.62 -11.07
C GLY A 99 -25.70 -14.43 -9.82
N ASP A 100 -26.35 -13.28 -9.76
CA ASP A 100 -27.24 -12.84 -8.70
C ASP A 100 -28.59 -12.34 -9.27
N ALA A 101 -29.41 -11.70 -8.44
CA ALA A 101 -30.71 -11.19 -8.86
C ALA A 101 -30.62 -10.08 -9.93
N ASN A 102 -29.51 -9.34 -9.97
CA ASN A 102 -29.26 -8.25 -10.91
C ASN A 102 -28.67 -8.75 -12.23
N HIS A 103 -27.95 -9.87 -12.21
CA HIS A 103 -27.28 -10.47 -13.37
C HIS A 103 -27.86 -11.85 -13.74
N LYS A 104 -29.16 -11.89 -14.05
CA LYS A 104 -29.88 -13.14 -14.42
C LYS A 104 -29.33 -13.87 -15.65
N TRP A 105 -28.52 -13.19 -16.46
CA TRP A 105 -27.84 -13.76 -17.63
C TRP A 105 -26.60 -14.59 -17.25
N ILE A 106 -26.13 -14.52 -16.00
CA ILE A 106 -25.06 -15.36 -15.45
C ILE A 106 -25.73 -16.46 -14.61
N ARG A 107 -25.20 -17.69 -14.69
CA ARG A 107 -25.66 -18.80 -13.85
C ARG A 107 -25.55 -18.43 -12.35
N PRO A 108 -26.58 -18.66 -11.52
CA PRO A 108 -26.53 -18.31 -10.10
C PRO A 108 -25.29 -18.83 -9.38
N GLY A 109 -24.63 -17.96 -8.63
CA GLY A 109 -23.42 -18.27 -7.86
C GLY A 109 -22.13 -18.41 -8.69
N HIS A 110 -22.17 -18.24 -10.02
CA HIS A 110 -20.95 -18.18 -10.83
C HIS A 110 -20.39 -16.76 -10.91
N LEU A 111 -19.07 -16.64 -10.83
CA LEU A 111 -18.34 -15.44 -11.19
C LEU A 111 -18.17 -15.37 -12.71
N TYR A 112 -18.49 -14.23 -13.32
CA TYR A 112 -18.29 -13.98 -14.75
C TYR A 112 -16.93 -13.33 -15.02
N THR A 113 -16.48 -12.43 -14.15
CA THR A 113 -15.22 -11.68 -14.31
C THR A 113 -14.00 -12.51 -13.86
N CYS A 114 -13.84 -13.71 -14.42
CA CYS A 114 -12.79 -14.69 -14.06
C CYS A 114 -11.48 -14.55 -14.86
N GLY A 115 -11.23 -13.41 -15.50
CA GLY A 115 -10.00 -13.22 -16.27
C GLY A 115 -9.85 -11.81 -16.82
N PRO A 116 -8.68 -11.46 -17.38
CA PRO A 116 -8.35 -10.10 -17.82
C PRO A 116 -9.23 -9.60 -18.99
N GLY A 117 -9.91 -10.52 -19.69
CA GLY A 117 -10.90 -10.18 -20.70
C GLY A 117 -12.13 -9.46 -20.13
N SER A 118 -12.55 -9.83 -18.92
CA SER A 118 -13.79 -9.37 -18.28
C SER A 118 -13.57 -8.63 -16.96
N TYR A 119 -12.44 -8.84 -16.28
CA TYR A 119 -11.99 -8.08 -15.12
C TYR A 119 -10.89 -7.10 -15.53
N LYS A 120 -11.13 -5.79 -15.37
CA LYS A 120 -10.23 -4.75 -15.85
C LYS A 120 -9.43 -4.17 -14.70
N LEU A 121 -8.16 -4.57 -14.65
CA LEU A 121 -7.15 -3.93 -13.82
C LEU A 121 -6.76 -2.57 -14.42
N PRO A 122 -6.26 -1.63 -13.60
CA PRO A 122 -5.60 -0.44 -14.10
C PRO A 122 -4.48 -0.77 -15.08
N THR A 123 -4.45 -0.01 -16.17
CA THR A 123 -3.45 -0.07 -17.22
C THR A 123 -2.62 1.22 -17.24
N VAL A 124 -1.66 1.32 -18.15
CA VAL A 124 -0.82 2.52 -18.31
C VAL A 124 -1.65 3.77 -18.62
N ASN A 125 -2.80 3.62 -19.28
CA ASN A 125 -3.68 4.76 -19.62
C ASN A 125 -4.45 5.29 -18.41
N ASP A 126 -4.55 4.52 -17.33
CA ASP A 126 -5.29 4.88 -16.12
C ASP A 126 -4.38 5.60 -15.10
N ILE A 127 -3.07 5.58 -15.33
CA ILE A 127 -2.08 6.26 -14.49
C ILE A 127 -2.27 7.78 -14.60
N PRO A 128 -2.20 8.54 -13.48
CA PRO A 128 -2.27 9.98 -13.51
C PRO A 128 -1.23 10.60 -14.46
N LEU A 129 -1.67 11.49 -15.35
CA LEU A 129 -0.76 12.19 -16.30
C LEU A 129 0.37 12.94 -15.59
N LYS A 130 0.08 13.50 -14.41
CA LYS A 130 1.07 14.05 -13.49
C LYS A 130 0.99 13.29 -12.18
N PHE A 131 1.98 12.46 -11.92
CA PHE A 131 2.04 11.66 -10.69
C PHE A 131 3.23 12.09 -9.84
N ASN A 132 2.96 12.75 -8.71
CA ASN A 132 3.98 13.22 -7.78
C ASN A 132 3.86 12.49 -6.44
N VAL A 133 4.92 11.81 -6.03
CA VAL A 133 5.04 11.19 -4.70
C VAL A 133 6.16 11.90 -3.93
N SER A 134 5.84 12.31 -2.70
CA SER A 134 6.77 12.97 -1.79
C SER A 134 6.78 12.26 -0.44
N LEU A 135 7.95 12.18 0.17
CA LEU A 135 8.12 11.67 1.52
C LEU A 135 8.30 12.84 2.49
N LEU A 136 7.63 12.78 3.65
CA LEU A 136 7.74 13.79 4.68
C LEU A 136 9.18 13.81 5.22
N LYS A 137 9.80 14.99 5.25
CA LYS A 137 11.14 15.15 5.83
C LYS A 137 11.06 15.07 7.34
N VAL A 138 11.75 14.09 7.93
CA VAL A 138 11.94 14.01 9.37
C VAL A 138 12.93 15.08 9.80
N ASN A 139 12.47 16.14 10.49
CA ASN A 139 13.36 17.14 11.08
C ASN A 139 13.95 16.63 12.39
N THR A 140 15.27 16.43 12.43
CA THR A 140 16.02 15.89 13.58
C THR A 140 16.29 16.91 14.69
N SER A 141 15.76 18.14 14.60
CA SER A 141 16.10 19.26 15.52
C SER A 141 15.56 19.11 16.94
N SER A 142 14.71 18.12 17.19
CA SER A 142 14.26 17.73 18.52
C SER A 142 14.45 16.22 18.58
N GLY A 143 15.18 15.68 19.57
CA GLY A 143 15.41 14.25 19.77
C GLY A 143 14.16 13.42 20.10
N VAL A 144 13.05 13.73 19.46
CA VAL A 144 11.75 13.10 19.58
C VAL A 144 11.56 12.33 18.29
N LEU A 145 11.87 11.02 18.32
CA LEU A 145 11.18 10.08 17.44
C LEU A 145 9.69 10.28 17.72
N VAL A 146 8.97 10.86 16.77
CA VAL A 146 7.58 11.22 16.96
C VAL A 146 6.73 9.95 16.89
N TYR A 147 6.70 9.21 17.99
CA TYR A 147 5.65 8.22 18.24
C TYR A 147 4.40 9.02 18.59
N TYR A 148 3.56 9.31 17.60
CA TYR A 148 2.21 9.80 17.86
C TYR A 148 1.40 8.64 18.46
N THR A 149 1.40 8.51 19.80
CA THR A 149 0.33 7.81 20.51
C THR A 149 -0.85 8.76 20.65
N LEU A 150 -1.97 8.41 20.01
CA LEU A 150 -3.29 9.01 20.28
C LEU A 150 -3.81 8.54 21.64
#